data_AF-A0A9K3GQ08-F1
#
_entry.id   AF-A0A9K3GQ08-F1
#
_cell.length_a   1.000
_cell.length_b   1.000
_cell.length_c   1.000
_cell.angle_alpha   90.00
_cell.angle_beta   90.00
_cell.angle_gamma   90.00
#
_symmetry.space_group_name_H-M   'P 1'
#
loop_
_entity.id
_entity.type
_entity.pdbx_description
1 polymer ?
#
loop_
_entity_poly.entity_id
_entity_poly.type
_entity_poly.pdbx_seq_one_letter_code
_entity_poly.pdbx_strand_id
1 'polypeptide(L)'
;AVWIVKPTNRAQGKGIQIVSKLAQIKRFSHGRGVSSRSDQYIITRYIDRPMLIGGKKFDLRLYVLVVSFRPLKCYIYQNGFCRLCSVPY
;
A
#
# COMPACT_ATOMS: atom_id res chain seq x y z
N ALA A 1 -3.07 13.99 -11.37
CA ALA A 1 -2.37 13.26 -10.31
C ALA A 1 -3.05 11.92 -10.08
N VAL A 2 -2.28 10.85 -9.88
CA VAL A 2 -2.80 9.51 -9.60
C VAL A 2 -2.70 9.23 -8.10
N TRP A 3 -3.71 8.58 -7.54
CA TRP A 3 -3.83 8.25 -6.13
C TRP A 3 -4.07 6.75 -5.96
N ILE A 4 -3.71 6.22 -4.79
CA ILE A 4 -3.95 4.83 -4.41
C ILE A 4 -4.81 4.81 -3.14
N VAL A 5 -5.92 4.09 -3.20
CA VAL A 5 -6.87 3.91 -2.10
C VAL A 5 -6.66 2.51 -1.53
N LYS A 6 -6.45 2.41 -0.22
CA LYS A 6 -6.21 1.15 0.49
C LYS A 6 -7.15 1.03 1.69
N PRO A 7 -7.84 -0.10 1.89
CA PRO A 7 -8.54 -0.36 3.13
C PRO A 7 -7.55 -0.51 4.30
N THR A 8 -7.90 0.00 5.48
CA THR A 8 -6.98 0.06 6.64
C THR A 8 -6.68 -1.29 7.28
N ASN A 9 -7.58 -2.26 7.16
CA ASN A 9 -7.50 -3.54 7.86
C ASN A 9 -7.59 -4.75 6.92
N ARG A 10 -6.87 -4.72 5.79
CA ARG A 10 -6.78 -5.83 4.83
C ARG A 10 -5.34 -6.11 4.40
N ALA A 11 -5.11 -7.29 3.82
CA ALA A 11 -3.81 -7.75 3.35
C ALA A 11 -3.88 -8.29 1.90
N GLN A 12 -2.71 -8.68 1.36
CA GLN A 12 -2.57 -9.32 0.03
C GLN A 12 -3.05 -8.45 -1.15
N GLY A 13 -3.12 -7.13 -0.98
CA GLY A 13 -3.60 -6.21 -2.02
C GLY A 13 -5.12 -6.21 -2.23
N LYS A 14 -5.89 -6.93 -1.41
CA LYS A 14 -7.34 -6.99 -1.52
C LYS A 14 -7.97 -5.62 -1.28
N GLY A 15 -8.78 -5.16 -2.23
CA GLY A 15 -9.49 -3.88 -2.17
C GLY A 15 -8.65 -2.64 -2.49
N ILE A 16 -7.38 -2.80 -2.91
CA ILE A 16 -6.56 -1.67 -3.36
C ILE A 16 -7.03 -1.20 -4.73
N GLN A 17 -7.22 0.11 -4.89
CA GLN A 17 -7.58 0.70 -6.17
C GLN A 17 -6.70 1.91 -6.49
N ILE A 18 -6.38 2.07 -7.78
CA ILE A 18 -5.74 3.26 -8.31
C ILE A 18 -6.82 4.17 -8.88
N VAL A 19 -6.80 5.46 -8.52
CA VAL A 19 -7.78 6.45 -8.94
C VAL A 19 -7.09 7.71 -9.47
N SER A 20 -7.64 8.29 -10.53
CA SER A 20 -7.12 9.52 -11.13
C SER A 20 -8.18 10.61 -11.24
N LYS A 21 -9.46 10.27 -11.04
CA LYS A 21 -10.61 11.19 -11.12
C LYS A 21 -11.31 11.31 -9.78
N LEU A 22 -11.69 12.52 -9.37
CA LEU A 22 -12.39 12.77 -8.11
C LEU A 22 -13.71 11.99 -8.00
N ALA A 23 -14.43 11.81 -9.11
CA ALA A 23 -15.67 11.02 -9.14
C ALA A 23 -15.46 9.57 -8.66
N GLN A 24 -14.28 8.99 -8.88
CA GLN A 24 -13.91 7.66 -8.40
C GLN A 24 -13.66 7.61 -6.89
N ILE A 25 -13.54 8.75 -6.21
CA ILE A 25 -13.36 8.82 -4.76
C ILE A 25 -14.71 8.81 -4.04
N LYS A 26 -15.76 9.37 -4.65
CA LYS A 26 -17.12 9.48 -4.06
C LYS A 26 -17.74 8.13 -3.66
N ARG A 27 -17.35 7.04 -4.33
CA ARG A 27 -17.78 5.67 -3.97
C ARG A 27 -17.22 5.18 -2.63
N PHE A 28 -16.12 5.76 -2.16
CA PHE A 28 -15.53 5.44 -0.85
C PHE A 28 -16.02 6.38 0.27
N SER A 29 -16.75 7.46 -0.07
CA SER A 29 -17.23 8.43 0.91
C SER A 29 -18.65 8.14 1.43
N HIS A 30 -19.40 7.23 0.79
CA HIS A 30 -20.79 6.95 1.16
C HIS A 30 -20.88 5.73 2.07
N GLY A 31 -20.89 5.99 3.39
CA GLY A 31 -21.41 5.03 4.36
C GLY A 31 -22.91 4.88 4.19
N ARG A 32 -23.35 3.91 3.39
CA ARG A 32 -24.76 3.51 3.35
C ARG A 32 -25.04 2.61 4.56
N GLY A 33 -25.76 3.16 5.54
CA GLY A 33 -26.51 2.38 6.53
C GLY A 33 -25.73 1.98 7.79
N VAL A 34 -26.41 2.16 8.93
CA VAL A 34 -25.98 1.94 10.32
C VAL A 34 -25.75 0.44 10.67
N SER A 35 -25.51 -0.44 9.70
CA SER A 35 -25.50 -1.90 9.94
C SER A 35 -24.41 -2.71 9.24
N SER A 36 -23.45 -2.08 8.57
CA SER A 36 -22.29 -2.77 7.99
C SER A 36 -21.02 -2.06 8.42
N ARG A 37 -20.05 -2.81 8.97
CA ARG A 37 -18.74 -2.30 9.39
C ARG A 37 -18.21 -1.32 8.35
N SER A 38 -18.16 -0.02 8.68
CA SER A 38 -17.67 1.01 7.77
C SER A 38 -16.21 0.72 7.45
N ASP A 39 -15.95 0.19 6.25
CA ASP A 39 -14.58 -0.04 5.79
C ASP A 39 -13.87 1.33 5.75
N GLN A 40 -12.85 1.51 6.59
CA GLN A 40 -12.03 2.71 6.60
C GLN A 40 -10.95 2.60 5.52
N TYR A 41 -10.67 3.72 4.86
CA TYR A 41 -9.69 3.79 3.77
C TYR A 41 -8.64 4.85 4.04
N ILE A 42 -7.41 4.59 3.59
CA ILE A 42 -6.34 5.57 3.49
C ILE A 42 -6.11 5.86 2.01
N ILE A 43 -5.99 7.15 1.69
CA ILE A 43 -5.71 7.63 0.34
C ILE A 43 -4.31 8.26 0.35
N THR A 44 -3.41 7.77 -0.49
CA THR A 44 -2.08 8.35 -0.66
C THR A 44 -1.80 8.63 -2.13
N ARG A 45 -0.87 9.55 -2.40
CA ARG A 45 -0.42 9.83 -3.76
C ARG A 45 0.26 8.58 -4.31
N TYR A 46 -0.13 8.16 -5.51
CA TYR A 46 0.52 7.05 -6.20
C TYR A 46 1.82 7.54 -6.83
N ILE A 47 2.89 6.74 -6.69
CA ILE A 47 4.15 6.98 -7.41
C ILE A 47 3.96 6.44 -8.83
N ASP A 48 3.70 7.35 -9.76
CA ASP A 48 3.39 7.08 -11.18
C ASP A 48 4.64 6.99 -12.07
N ARG A 49 5.82 7.33 -11.54
CA ARG A 49 7.12 7.13 -12.19
C ARG A 49 8.08 6.38 -11.27
N PRO A 50 7.83 5.08 -10.99
CA PRO A 50 8.69 4.27 -10.14
C PRO A 50 9.99 3.91 -10.86
N MET A 51 11.02 3.57 -10.09
CA MET A 51 12.17 2.85 -10.63
C MET A 51 11.73 1.48 -11.15
N LEU A 52 12.28 1.07 -12.29
CA LEU A 52 11.97 -0.20 -12.95
C LEU A 52 13.23 -1.06 -13.03
N ILE A 53 13.07 -2.38 -12.85
CA ILE A 53 14.10 -3.38 -13.14
C ILE A 53 13.58 -4.19 -14.32
N GLY A 54 14.28 -4.13 -15.46
CA GLY A 54 13.84 -4.81 -16.69
C GLY A 54 12.44 -4.39 -17.17
N GLY A 55 12.09 -3.11 -16.99
CA GLY A 55 10.76 -2.57 -17.35
C GLY A 55 9.61 -2.95 -16.41
N LYS A 56 9.91 -3.62 -15.28
CA LYS A 56 8.91 -4.06 -14.30
C LYS A 56 9.02 -3.25 -13.02
N LYS A 57 7.86 -2.87 -12.49
CA LYS A 57 7.75 -2.26 -11.15
C LYS A 57 8.07 -3.30 -10.08
N PHE A 58 8.65 -2.83 -8.98
CA PHE A 58 8.95 -3.68 -7.84
C PHE A 58 8.77 -2.96 -6.50
N ASP A 59 8.78 -3.75 -5.42
CA ASP A 59 8.97 -3.27 -4.06
C ASP A 59 10.01 -4.13 -3.33
N LEU A 60 10.62 -3.59 -2.27
CA LEU A 60 11.59 -4.29 -1.44
C LEU A 60 10.94 -4.79 -0.16
N ARG A 61 11.14 -6.08 0.15
CA ARG A 61 10.87 -6.66 1.46
C ARG A 61 12.17 -6.67 2.26
N LEU A 62 12.22 -5.80 3.26
CA LEU A 62 13.28 -5.77 4.27
C LEU A 62 12.73 -6.32 5.60
N TYR A 63 13.61 -6.91 6.41
CA TYR A 63 13.26 -7.48 7.70
C TYR A 63 13.92 -6.68 8.82
N VAL A 64 13.14 -6.30 9.83
CA VAL A 64 13.61 -5.57 11.01
C VAL A 64 13.21 -6.33 12.27
N LEU A 65 14.18 -6.67 13.11
CA LEU A 65 13.97 -7.22 14.45
C LEU A 65 14.00 -6.09 15.47
N VAL A 66 12.89 -5.87 16.17
CA VAL A 66 12.84 -4.91 17.29
C VAL A 66 12.89 -5.70 18.59
N VAL A 67 13.91 -5.49 19.42
CA VAL A 67 14.11 -6.22 20.68
C VAL A 67 13.77 -5.39 21.91
N SER A 68 13.77 -4.06 21.80
CA SER A 68 13.31 -3.17 22.86
C SER A 68 12.78 -1.88 22.26
N PHE A 69 11.78 -1.29 22.91
CA PHE A 69 11.23 0.04 22.57
C PHE A 69 11.76 1.14 23.49
N ARG A 70 12.27 0.78 24.68
CA ARG A 70 12.80 1.72 25.69
C ARG A 70 13.96 1.06 26.46
N PRO A 71 15.23 1.31 26.07
CA PRO A 71 15.65 2.09 24.91
C PRO A 71 15.30 1.39 23.59
N LEU A 72 15.08 2.14 22.51
CA LEU A 72 14.83 1.55 21.19
C LEU A 72 16.06 0.77 20.74
N LYS A 73 15.90 -0.53 20.51
CA LYS A 73 16.94 -1.41 19.98
C LYS A 73 16.33 -2.25 18.87
N CYS A 74 16.80 -2.03 17.65
CA CYS A 74 16.34 -2.73 16.46
C CYS A 74 17.49 -3.05 15.51
N TYR A 75 17.32 -4.12 14.72
CA TYR A 75 18.32 -4.64 13.78
C TYR A 75 17.67 -4.86 12.43
N ILE A 76 18.32 -4.40 11.35
CA ILE A 76 17.92 -4.70 9.98
C ILE A 76 18.67 -5.96 9.55
N TYR A 77 17.94 -6.97 9.07
CA TYR A 77 18.57 -8.16 8.52
C TYR A 77 19.28 -7.80 7.20
N GLN A 78 20.48 -8.31 6.99
CA GLN A 78 21.32 -7.94 5.84
C GLN A 78 20.69 -8.34 4.51
N ASN A 79 19.93 -9.43 4.49
CA ASN A 79 19.26 -9.92 3.29
C ASN A 79 17.79 -9.49 3.27
N GLY A 80 17.35 -9.03 2.10
CA GLY A 80 15.96 -8.84 1.75
C GLY A 80 15.70 -9.39 0.37
N PHE A 81 14.52 -9.13 -0.19
CA PHE A 81 14.27 -9.46 -1.59
C PHE A 81 13.35 -8.46 -2.26
N CYS A 82 13.48 -8.42 -3.58
CA CYS A 82 12.67 -7.64 -4.48
C CYS A 82 11.45 -8.45 -4.92
N ARG A 83 10.24 -7.88 -4.79
CA ARG A 83 9.01 -8.44 -5.35
C ARG A 83 8.69 -7.71 -6.63
N LEU A 84 8.92 -8.36 -7.78
CA LEU A 84 8.63 -7.80 -9.09
C LEU A 84 7.17 -8.07 -9.49
N CYS A 85 6.57 -7.12 -10.19
CA CYS A 85 5.31 -7.33 -10.88
C CYS A 85 5.46 -8.38 -11.99
N SER A 86 4.41 -9.17 -12.24
CA SER A 86 4.42 -10.15 -13.33
C SER A 86 4.37 -9.49 -14.71
N VAL A 87 3.66 -8.36 -14.81
CA VAL A 87 3.45 -7.58 -16.04
C VAL A 87 4.42 -6.38 -16.09
N PRO A 88 4.93 -5.98 -17.27
CA PRO A 88 5.63 -4.71 -17.46
C PRO A 88 4.83 -3.52 -16.93
N TYR A 89 5.52 -2.50 -16.45
CA TYR A 89 4.90 -1.30 -15.88
C TYR A 89 4.24 -0.42 -16.94
#